data_AF-A0A0U5GWT4-F1
#
_entry.id   AF-A0A0U5GWT4-F1
#
_cell.length_a   1.000
_cell.length_b   1.000
_cell.length_c   1.000
_cell.angle_alpha   90.00
_cell.angle_beta   90.00
_cell.angle_gamma   90.00
#
_symmetry.space_group_name_H-M   'P 1'
#
loop_
_entity.id
_entity.type
_entity.pdbx_description
1 polymer ?
#
loop_
_entity_poly.entity_id
_entity_poly.type
_entity_poly.pdbx_seq_one_letter_code
_entity_poly.pdbx_strand_id
1 'polypeptide(L)'
;MAYRAASHSGSWYSDDRGALTHQLDQWLAQVPDAIEGVGSLPVPGARIIIAPHAGYRYSGACAAYAYKALDLSKANRIFVLGPSHHHYFTSLALPRLKGYYTPLSDDPLPLDTDLIAKLRSSSTVKPNGSTVNFDDMTRSMDEDEHSIELHLPYIHRLLQLQHPDKPTAEYPPLVPILVGNTSTTTESAFGALLAPYLEDPTNAFVISSDFCHWGLRFRYTYYLPEAPKPGPRLPLSSDALPQPGDSDIDAKIESATTGHHLQRRDRIHSQQPTIHESISTFDIATMAAIATGKTSRFAESLETTGNTVCGRHPIGVIMAAIEKTGKQEGGTGIFHFARYERSADITDVSDSSVSYVSAFAVL
;
A
#
# COMPACT_ATOMS: atom_id res chain seq x y z
N MET A 1 11.29 -26.95 -5.02
CA MET A 1 12.13 -25.82 -5.52
C MET A 1 12.34 -24.82 -4.39
N ALA A 2 13.41 -24.01 -4.42
CA ALA A 2 13.76 -23.07 -3.33
C ALA A 2 13.26 -21.63 -3.54
N TYR A 3 12.79 -21.30 -4.74
CA TYR A 3 12.44 -19.93 -5.17
C TYR A 3 10.98 -19.85 -5.63
N ARG A 4 10.35 -18.69 -5.47
CA ARG A 4 8.97 -18.41 -5.93
C ARG A 4 8.99 -18.03 -7.40
N ALA A 5 8.11 -18.61 -8.22
CA ALA A 5 7.92 -18.16 -9.59
C ALA A 5 7.24 -16.77 -9.65
N ALA A 6 7.37 -16.09 -10.79
CA ALA A 6 6.60 -14.89 -11.12
C ALA A 6 5.21 -15.30 -11.66
N SER A 7 4.35 -15.87 -10.80
CA SER A 7 3.12 -16.57 -11.17
C SER A 7 2.05 -15.69 -11.83
N HIS A 8 2.11 -14.37 -11.63
CA HIS A 8 1.16 -13.41 -12.22
C HIS A 8 1.72 -12.68 -13.44
N SER A 9 2.95 -12.99 -13.84
CA SER A 9 3.57 -12.49 -15.07
C SER A 9 2.80 -12.96 -16.31
N GLY A 10 2.70 -12.09 -17.32
CA GLY A 10 1.94 -12.34 -18.56
C GLY A 10 0.44 -12.07 -18.45
N SER A 11 -0.06 -11.75 -17.25
CA SER A 11 -1.48 -11.41 -17.03
C SER A 11 -1.67 -10.09 -16.27
N TRP A 12 -1.04 -9.93 -15.11
CA TRP A 12 -1.12 -8.71 -14.30
C TRP A 12 -0.09 -7.65 -14.73
N TYR A 13 1.03 -8.09 -15.28
CA TYR A 13 2.11 -7.28 -15.84
C TYR A 13 2.81 -8.07 -16.96
N SER A 14 3.60 -7.41 -17.80
CA SER A 14 4.29 -8.05 -18.93
C SER A 14 5.26 -9.15 -18.47
N ASP A 15 5.27 -10.29 -19.16
CA ASP A 15 6.29 -11.34 -19.04
C ASP A 15 7.49 -11.12 -19.94
N ASP A 16 7.37 -10.28 -20.96
CA ASP A 16 8.51 -9.81 -21.75
C ASP A 16 9.37 -8.83 -20.96
N ARG A 17 10.67 -9.18 -20.80
CA ARG A 17 11.66 -8.38 -20.06
C ARG A 17 11.76 -6.95 -20.60
N GLY A 18 11.88 -6.79 -21.92
CA GLY A 18 12.09 -5.49 -22.55
C GLY A 18 10.89 -4.57 -22.40
N ALA A 19 9.68 -5.10 -22.63
CA ALA A 19 8.43 -4.37 -22.46
C ALA A 19 8.21 -3.97 -21.00
N LEU A 20 8.46 -4.87 -20.04
CA LEU A 20 8.32 -4.55 -18.61
C LEU A 20 9.32 -3.48 -18.17
N THR A 21 10.59 -3.59 -18.57
CA THR A 21 11.60 -2.56 -18.31
C THR A 21 11.18 -1.20 -18.87
N HIS A 22 10.75 -1.16 -20.13
CA HIS A 22 10.34 0.08 -20.78
C HIS A 22 9.12 0.74 -20.10
N GLN A 23 8.12 -0.06 -19.72
CA GLN A 23 6.93 0.44 -19.00
C GLN A 23 7.31 1.07 -17.66
N LEU A 24 8.11 0.38 -16.85
CA LEU A 24 8.56 0.87 -15.55
C LEU A 24 9.40 2.16 -15.69
N ASP A 25 10.34 2.18 -16.62
CA ASP A 25 11.18 3.36 -16.90
C ASP A 25 10.34 4.55 -17.35
N GLN A 26 9.37 4.31 -18.24
CA GLN A 26 8.49 5.36 -18.73
C GLN A 26 7.66 5.96 -17.58
N TRP A 27 7.06 5.14 -16.72
CA TRP A 27 6.26 5.64 -15.60
C TRP A 27 7.11 6.38 -14.58
N LEU A 28 8.31 5.88 -14.24
CA LEU A 28 9.25 6.59 -13.36
C LEU A 28 9.70 7.92 -13.97
N ALA A 29 9.91 7.99 -15.29
CA ALA A 29 10.29 9.22 -15.98
C ALA A 29 9.16 10.25 -16.05
N GLN A 30 7.89 9.82 -16.04
CA GLN A 30 6.72 10.72 -16.07
C GLN A 30 6.45 11.42 -14.75
N VAL A 31 6.90 10.82 -13.63
CA VAL A 31 6.80 11.45 -12.32
C VAL A 31 7.77 12.65 -12.26
N PRO A 32 7.33 13.84 -11.82
CA PRO A 32 8.21 15.01 -11.69
C PRO A 32 9.43 14.74 -10.80
N ASP A 33 10.56 15.40 -11.09
CA ASP A 33 11.78 15.26 -10.26
C ASP A 33 11.68 15.99 -8.92
N ALA A 34 10.61 16.75 -8.69
CA ALA A 34 10.26 17.33 -7.41
C ALA A 34 8.74 17.37 -7.25
N ILE A 35 8.26 17.17 -6.03
CA ILE A 35 6.85 17.31 -5.66
C ILE A 35 6.68 18.62 -4.88
N GLU A 36 5.69 19.43 -5.27
CA GLU A 36 5.37 20.68 -4.58
C GLU A 36 5.04 20.43 -3.10
N GLY A 37 5.57 21.27 -2.20
CA GLY A 37 5.43 21.10 -0.75
C GLY A 37 6.30 20.00 -0.13
N VAL A 38 6.93 19.14 -0.94
CA VAL A 38 7.79 18.03 -0.47
C VAL A 38 9.27 18.29 -0.80
N GLY A 39 9.59 18.60 -2.06
CA GLY A 39 10.95 18.79 -2.54
C GLY A 39 11.39 17.78 -3.60
N SER A 40 12.70 17.63 -3.78
CA SER A 40 13.30 16.76 -4.81
C SER A 40 13.06 15.27 -4.57
N LEU A 41 12.93 14.51 -5.65
CA LEU A 41 12.85 13.05 -5.64
C LEU A 41 14.21 12.41 -6.00
N PRO A 42 14.59 11.27 -5.40
CA PRO A 42 13.90 10.62 -4.27
C PRO A 42 13.93 11.50 -3.02
N VAL A 43 12.91 11.37 -2.17
CA VAL A 43 12.75 12.22 -0.99
C VAL A 43 13.81 11.84 0.04
N PRO A 44 14.68 12.78 0.48
CA PRO A 44 15.70 12.47 1.47
C PRO A 44 15.10 11.87 2.75
N GLY A 45 15.54 10.66 3.11
CA GLY A 45 15.07 9.97 4.31
C GLY A 45 13.73 9.25 4.17
N ALA A 46 13.07 9.30 3.01
CA ALA A 46 11.89 8.48 2.76
C ALA A 46 12.26 6.99 2.71
N ARG A 47 11.64 6.21 3.58
CA ARG A 47 11.94 4.77 3.77
C ARG A 47 10.70 3.90 3.81
N ILE A 48 9.51 4.50 3.83
CA ILE A 48 8.24 3.78 3.79
C ILE A 48 7.46 4.29 2.59
N ILE A 49 6.85 3.40 1.84
CA ILE A 49 5.88 3.74 0.80
C ILE A 49 4.58 2.96 0.96
N ILE A 50 3.46 3.58 0.57
CA ILE A 50 2.21 2.90 0.26
C ILE A 50 2.03 2.96 -1.25
N ALA A 51 1.84 1.81 -1.90
CA ALA A 51 1.68 1.71 -3.34
C ALA A 51 0.61 0.68 -3.72
N PRO A 52 -0.09 0.85 -4.86
CA PRO A 52 -1.14 -0.04 -5.30
C PRO A 52 -0.58 -1.37 -5.83
N HIS A 53 -1.44 -2.39 -5.87
CA HIS A 53 -1.13 -3.74 -6.35
C HIS A 53 -2.15 -4.29 -7.36
N ALA A 54 -2.98 -3.45 -7.97
CA ALA A 54 -3.69 -3.84 -9.19
C ALA A 54 -2.72 -4.14 -10.35
N GLY A 55 -3.24 -4.74 -11.43
CA GLY A 55 -2.45 -4.96 -12.65
C GLY A 55 -1.88 -3.66 -13.22
N TYR A 56 -0.65 -3.72 -13.74
CA TYR A 56 0.15 -2.55 -14.12
C TYR A 56 -0.50 -1.65 -15.17
N ARG A 57 -1.37 -2.20 -16.01
CA ARG A 57 -2.17 -1.42 -16.95
C ARG A 57 -3.03 -0.34 -16.26
N TYR A 58 -3.46 -0.60 -15.02
CA TYR A 58 -4.34 0.30 -14.27
C TYR A 58 -3.59 1.14 -13.26
N SER A 59 -2.71 0.53 -12.47
CA SER A 59 -2.09 1.17 -11.30
C SER A 59 -0.59 1.44 -11.46
N GLY A 60 0.04 0.98 -12.55
CA GLY A 60 1.48 1.06 -12.76
C GLY A 60 2.00 2.49 -12.73
N ALA A 61 1.32 3.41 -13.42
CA ALA A 61 1.68 4.84 -13.42
C ALA A 61 1.48 5.48 -12.03
N CYS A 62 0.41 5.13 -11.31
CA CYS A 62 0.20 5.61 -9.95
C CYS A 62 1.35 5.16 -9.04
N ALA A 63 1.67 3.86 -9.01
CA ALA A 63 2.74 3.29 -8.18
C ALA A 63 4.11 3.96 -8.38
N ALA A 64 4.40 4.47 -9.59
CA ALA A 64 5.65 5.16 -9.88
C ALA A 64 5.91 6.35 -8.94
N TYR A 65 4.85 7.05 -8.50
CA TYR A 65 4.99 8.20 -7.58
C TYR A 65 5.54 7.76 -6.22
N ALA A 66 5.08 6.62 -5.69
CA ALA A 66 5.63 6.04 -4.47
C ALA A 66 7.07 5.58 -4.68
N TYR A 67 7.35 4.84 -5.76
CA TYR A 67 8.69 4.30 -6.00
C TYR A 67 9.75 5.36 -6.33
N LYS A 68 9.39 6.44 -7.01
CA LYS A 68 10.33 7.54 -7.28
C LYS A 68 10.62 8.38 -6.03
N ALA A 69 9.73 8.36 -5.03
CA ALA A 69 10.01 8.96 -3.73
C ALA A 69 10.97 8.14 -2.86
N LEU A 70 11.10 6.83 -3.11
CA LEU A 70 11.91 5.90 -2.31
C LEU A 70 13.36 5.82 -2.80
N ASP A 71 14.32 5.88 -1.86
CA ASP A 71 15.74 5.62 -2.11
C ASP A 71 16.16 4.28 -1.51
N LEU A 72 16.56 3.32 -2.35
CA LEU A 72 17.07 2.01 -1.94
C LEU A 72 18.60 1.91 -2.02
N SER A 73 19.30 2.97 -2.44
CA SER A 73 20.75 2.95 -2.66
C SER A 73 21.57 2.64 -1.40
N LYS A 74 20.98 2.86 -0.22
CA LYS A 74 21.55 2.58 1.10
C LYS A 74 20.76 1.52 1.88
N ALA A 75 19.78 0.89 1.25
CA ALA A 75 18.98 -0.11 1.92
C ALA A 75 19.80 -1.37 2.18
N ASN A 76 19.71 -1.91 3.40
CA ASN A 76 20.22 -3.23 3.76
C ASN A 76 19.12 -4.29 3.67
N ARG A 77 17.85 -3.91 3.85
CA ARG A 77 16.70 -4.81 3.76
C ARG A 77 15.46 -4.07 3.26
N ILE A 78 14.60 -4.80 2.56
CA ILE A 78 13.35 -4.28 2.02
C ILE A 78 12.20 -5.15 2.52
N PHE A 79 11.41 -4.63 3.45
CA PHE A 79 10.19 -5.28 3.93
C PHE A 79 9.07 -5.03 2.92
N VAL A 80 8.32 -6.07 2.57
CA VAL A 80 7.15 -5.95 1.69
C VAL A 80 5.95 -6.55 2.41
N LEU A 81 5.03 -5.70 2.86
CA LEU A 81 3.82 -6.12 3.56
C LEU A 81 2.65 -6.07 2.58
N GLY A 82 2.05 -7.22 2.29
CA GLY A 82 0.87 -7.30 1.42
C GLY A 82 -0.31 -8.01 2.07
N PRO A 83 -1.56 -7.61 1.77
CA PRO A 83 -2.73 -8.32 2.27
C PRO A 83 -2.89 -9.70 1.59
N SER A 84 -3.53 -10.63 2.29
CA SER A 84 -3.97 -11.91 1.72
C SER A 84 -5.36 -11.80 1.09
N HIS A 85 -5.48 -12.11 -0.19
CA HIS A 85 -6.73 -12.16 -0.94
C HIS A 85 -7.32 -13.58 -1.03
N HIS A 86 -6.45 -14.58 -1.07
CA HIS A 86 -6.84 -15.97 -1.37
C HIS A 86 -7.00 -16.84 -0.12
N HIS A 87 -6.24 -16.54 0.94
CA HIS A 87 -6.19 -17.38 2.13
C HIS A 87 -6.61 -16.62 3.38
N TYR A 88 -7.63 -17.15 4.08
CA TYR A 88 -8.08 -16.58 5.34
C TYR A 88 -7.20 -17.07 6.49
N PHE A 89 -6.58 -16.13 7.19
CA PHE A 89 -5.93 -16.30 8.48
C PHE A 89 -5.92 -14.95 9.20
N THR A 90 -5.70 -14.95 10.51
CA THR A 90 -5.87 -13.76 11.37
C THR A 90 -4.54 -13.25 11.95
N SER A 91 -3.41 -13.77 11.48
CA SER A 91 -2.05 -13.35 11.85
C SER A 91 -1.30 -12.77 10.63
N LEU A 92 0.03 -12.70 10.71
CA LEU A 92 0.95 -12.43 9.60
C LEU A 92 1.69 -13.72 9.25
N ALA A 93 1.98 -13.96 7.97
CA ALA A 93 2.65 -15.17 7.50
C ALA A 93 3.97 -14.85 6.80
N LEU A 94 4.95 -15.75 6.96
CA LEU A 94 6.30 -15.62 6.42
C LEU A 94 6.64 -16.77 5.45
N PRO A 95 7.36 -16.50 4.34
CA PRO A 95 7.70 -17.52 3.36
C PRO A 95 8.78 -18.48 3.86
N ARG A 96 8.84 -19.68 3.27
CA ARG A 96 9.92 -20.68 3.47
C ARG A 96 10.87 -20.77 2.27
N LEU A 97 10.90 -19.72 1.46
CA LEU A 97 11.63 -19.64 0.21
C LEU A 97 12.93 -18.84 0.39
N LYS A 98 13.80 -18.87 -0.63
CA LYS A 98 15.11 -18.20 -0.63
C LYS A 98 15.17 -16.95 -1.52
N GLY A 99 14.21 -16.79 -2.43
CA GLY A 99 14.18 -15.67 -3.37
C GLY A 99 12.95 -15.72 -4.26
N TYR A 100 12.59 -14.58 -4.84
CA TYR A 100 11.44 -14.41 -5.73
C TYR A 100 11.89 -14.00 -7.13
N TYR A 101 11.41 -14.70 -8.16
CA TYR A 101 11.69 -14.33 -9.54
C TYR A 101 10.86 -13.13 -10.00
N THR A 102 11.43 -12.37 -10.94
CA THR A 102 10.69 -11.42 -11.78
C THR A 102 11.19 -11.56 -13.23
N PRO A 103 10.45 -11.09 -14.25
CA PRO A 103 10.91 -11.15 -15.64
C PRO A 103 12.18 -10.33 -15.94
N LEU A 104 12.62 -9.48 -15.00
CA LEU A 104 13.70 -8.51 -15.21
C LEU A 104 15.11 -9.12 -15.12
N SER A 105 15.25 -10.34 -14.58
CA SER A 105 16.51 -11.08 -14.50
C SER A 105 16.27 -12.58 -14.50
N ASP A 106 17.31 -13.34 -14.83
CA ASP A 106 17.31 -14.81 -14.70
C ASP A 106 17.61 -15.26 -13.26
N ASP A 107 18.07 -14.32 -12.42
CA ASP A 107 18.32 -14.52 -10.99
C ASP A 107 17.17 -13.96 -10.15
N PRO A 108 16.79 -14.62 -9.03
CA PRO A 108 15.72 -14.16 -8.16
C PRO A 108 16.21 -13.04 -7.22
N LEU A 109 15.30 -12.14 -6.85
CA LEU A 109 15.54 -11.22 -5.72
C LEU A 109 15.75 -12.05 -4.44
N PRO A 110 16.85 -11.85 -3.68
CA PRO A 110 17.14 -12.64 -2.50
C PRO A 110 16.17 -12.33 -1.35
N LEU A 111 15.86 -13.33 -0.53
CA LEU A 111 15.15 -13.13 0.75
C LEU A 111 16.14 -13.17 1.93
N ASP A 112 15.87 -12.39 2.98
CA ASP A 112 16.66 -12.44 4.22
C ASP A 112 16.22 -13.65 5.05
N THR A 113 16.75 -14.82 4.69
CA THR A 113 16.33 -16.09 5.30
C THR A 113 16.63 -16.15 6.80
N ASP A 114 17.67 -15.46 7.25
CA ASP A 114 18.09 -15.44 8.66
C ASP A 114 17.12 -14.60 9.48
N LEU A 115 16.78 -13.40 9.00
CA LEU A 115 15.78 -12.57 9.64
C LEU A 115 14.38 -13.21 9.58
N ILE A 116 14.00 -13.80 8.46
CA ILE A 116 12.72 -14.51 8.35
C ILE A 116 12.63 -15.65 9.36
N ALA A 117 13.71 -16.42 9.55
CA ALA A 117 13.77 -17.47 10.57
C ALA A 117 13.67 -16.90 11.99
N LYS A 118 14.37 -15.78 12.27
CA LYS A 118 14.29 -15.07 13.55
C LYS A 118 12.86 -14.59 13.83
N LEU A 119 12.21 -13.93 12.87
CA LEU A 119 10.83 -13.46 13.00
C LEU A 119 9.87 -14.62 13.21
N ARG A 120 10.00 -15.72 12.46
CA ARG A 120 9.19 -16.92 12.63
C ARG A 120 9.30 -17.52 14.04
N SER A 121 10.51 -17.49 14.62
CA SER A 121 10.73 -17.96 16.00
C SER A 121 10.31 -16.97 17.09
N SER A 122 9.94 -15.74 16.70
CA SER A 122 9.53 -14.70 17.63
C SER A 122 8.02 -14.75 17.89
N SER A 123 7.66 -14.40 19.12
CA SER A 123 6.27 -14.22 19.55
C SER A 123 6.05 -12.76 19.95
N THR A 124 4.84 -12.25 19.75
CA THR A 124 4.43 -10.94 20.27
C THR A 124 3.15 -11.05 21.09
N VAL A 125 2.89 -10.05 21.93
CA VAL A 125 1.79 -10.05 22.90
C VAL A 125 0.79 -8.96 22.52
N LYS A 126 -0.46 -9.35 22.33
CA LYS A 126 -1.57 -8.42 22.09
C LYS A 126 -1.88 -7.62 23.35
N PRO A 127 -2.52 -6.44 23.25
CA PRO A 127 -2.91 -5.63 24.41
C PRO A 127 -3.73 -6.36 25.48
N ASN A 128 -4.46 -7.42 25.10
CA ASN A 128 -5.24 -8.26 26.03
C ASN A 128 -4.41 -9.37 26.73
N GLY A 129 -3.09 -9.40 26.56
CA GLY A 129 -2.18 -10.38 27.14
C GLY A 129 -2.06 -11.70 26.36
N SER A 130 -2.85 -11.92 25.31
CA SER A 130 -2.72 -13.12 24.48
C SER A 130 -1.48 -13.05 23.57
N THR A 131 -0.80 -14.18 23.40
CA THR A 131 0.37 -14.29 22.52
C THR A 131 -0.07 -14.60 21.09
N VAL A 132 0.63 -14.04 20.10
CA VAL A 132 0.46 -14.32 18.67
C VAL A 132 1.82 -14.49 18.00
N ASN A 133 1.88 -15.43 17.05
CA ASN A 133 3.08 -15.79 16.30
C ASN A 133 2.83 -15.57 14.81
N PHE A 134 3.90 -15.53 14.02
CA PHE A 134 3.77 -15.63 12.57
C PHE A 134 3.29 -17.02 12.15
N ASP A 135 2.43 -17.05 11.14
CA ASP A 135 2.06 -18.24 10.40
C ASP A 135 3.11 -18.56 9.31
N ASP A 136 3.02 -19.77 8.75
CA ASP A 136 3.83 -20.18 7.61
C ASP A 136 3.08 -19.95 6.30
N MET A 137 3.72 -19.22 5.38
CA MET A 137 3.27 -19.10 4.01
C MET A 137 3.79 -20.30 3.22
N THR A 138 2.90 -21.22 2.88
CA THR A 138 3.24 -22.32 1.97
C THR A 138 3.54 -21.78 0.58
N ARG A 139 4.28 -22.53 -0.25
CA ARG A 139 4.56 -22.11 -1.63
C ARG A 139 3.28 -21.83 -2.42
N SER A 140 2.26 -22.67 -2.31
CA SER A 140 0.99 -22.47 -3.04
C SER A 140 0.34 -21.17 -2.63
N MET A 141 0.28 -20.89 -1.32
CA MET A 141 -0.27 -19.62 -0.82
C MET A 141 0.53 -18.42 -1.32
N ASP A 142 1.86 -18.54 -1.35
CA ASP A 142 2.76 -17.48 -1.81
C ASP A 142 2.60 -17.21 -3.32
N GLU A 143 2.54 -18.26 -4.14
CA GLU A 143 2.39 -18.16 -5.60
C GLU A 143 0.96 -17.81 -6.03
N ASP A 144 -0.07 -18.14 -5.24
CA ASP A 144 -1.46 -17.72 -5.49
C ASP A 144 -1.67 -16.24 -5.16
N GLU A 145 -0.90 -15.66 -4.24
CA GLU A 145 -1.03 -14.27 -3.84
C GLU A 145 -0.31 -13.30 -4.78
N HIS A 146 -0.96 -12.18 -5.12
CA HIS A 146 -0.42 -11.17 -6.03
C HIS A 146 0.02 -9.89 -5.31
N SER A 147 -0.51 -9.59 -4.12
CA SER A 147 -0.28 -8.31 -3.46
C SER A 147 1.20 -7.98 -3.25
N ILE A 148 2.01 -8.96 -2.86
CA ILE A 148 3.47 -8.81 -2.73
C ILE A 148 4.14 -8.83 -4.11
N GLU A 149 3.71 -9.70 -5.01
CA GLU A 149 4.33 -9.89 -6.33
C GLU A 149 4.31 -8.62 -7.17
N LEU A 150 3.23 -7.85 -7.13
CA LEU A 150 3.06 -6.64 -7.92
C LEU A 150 4.04 -5.52 -7.52
N HIS A 151 4.73 -5.64 -6.38
CA HIS A 151 5.82 -4.74 -6.00
C HIS A 151 7.20 -5.20 -6.48
N LEU A 152 7.37 -6.47 -6.84
CA LEU A 152 8.68 -7.04 -7.15
C LEU A 152 9.32 -6.45 -8.42
N PRO A 153 8.60 -6.26 -9.55
CA PRO A 153 9.20 -5.63 -10.72
C PRO A 153 9.66 -4.19 -10.46
N TYR A 154 8.87 -3.39 -9.74
CA TYR A 154 9.27 -2.04 -9.37
C TYR A 154 10.50 -2.02 -8.45
N ILE A 155 10.52 -2.86 -7.41
CA ILE A 155 11.69 -2.99 -6.51
C ILE A 155 12.93 -3.41 -7.30
N HIS A 156 12.82 -4.45 -8.12
CA HIS A 156 13.92 -4.94 -8.94
C HIS A 156 14.43 -3.86 -9.88
N ARG A 157 13.52 -3.14 -10.57
CA ARG A 157 13.93 -2.09 -11.50
C ARG A 157 14.62 -0.94 -10.79
N LEU A 158 14.11 -0.50 -9.64
CA LEU A 158 14.73 0.55 -8.84
C LEU A 158 16.15 0.15 -8.38
N LEU A 159 16.33 -1.11 -7.97
CA LEU A 159 17.64 -1.66 -7.62
C LEU A 159 18.59 -1.73 -8.81
N GLN A 160 18.14 -2.11 -10.01
CA GLN A 160 18.96 -2.06 -11.23
C GLN A 160 19.43 -0.65 -11.54
N LEU A 161 18.57 0.36 -11.35
CA LEU A 161 18.91 1.76 -11.60
C LEU A 161 19.90 2.32 -10.56
N GLN A 162 19.74 1.94 -9.29
CA GLN A 162 20.56 2.46 -8.17
C GLN A 162 21.83 1.63 -7.92
N HIS A 163 21.89 0.41 -8.42
CA HIS A 163 23.02 -0.52 -8.32
C HIS A 163 23.32 -1.20 -9.67
N PRO A 164 23.69 -0.44 -10.72
CA PRO A 164 23.86 -0.98 -12.07
C PRO A 164 24.95 -2.05 -12.18
N ASP A 165 25.95 -2.00 -11.30
CA ASP A 165 27.09 -2.92 -11.32
C ASP A 165 26.95 -4.10 -10.34
N LYS A 166 25.87 -4.16 -9.55
CA LYS A 166 25.64 -5.26 -8.60
C LYS A 166 24.79 -6.37 -9.23
N PRO A 167 25.19 -7.64 -9.11
CA PRO A 167 24.34 -8.75 -9.54
C PRO A 167 23.10 -8.87 -8.65
N THR A 168 22.00 -9.43 -9.18
CA THR A 168 20.72 -9.54 -8.46
C THR A 168 20.85 -10.26 -7.12
N ALA A 169 21.72 -11.28 -7.02
CA ALA A 169 21.97 -12.03 -5.80
C ALA A 169 22.60 -11.20 -4.66
N GLU A 170 23.19 -10.04 -4.97
CA GLU A 170 23.81 -9.12 -4.02
C GLU A 170 22.94 -7.88 -3.71
N TYR A 171 21.73 -7.82 -4.28
CA TYR A 171 20.78 -6.78 -3.90
C TYR A 171 20.35 -6.92 -2.43
N PRO A 172 19.93 -5.81 -1.80
CA PRO A 172 19.36 -5.83 -0.45
C PRO A 172 18.23 -6.86 -0.38
N PRO A 173 18.31 -7.85 0.52
CA PRO A 173 17.33 -8.92 0.57
C PRO A 173 15.94 -8.42 0.99
N LEU A 174 14.93 -9.09 0.47
CA LEU A 174 13.54 -8.83 0.80
C LEU A 174 13.12 -9.57 2.08
N VAL A 175 12.15 -8.98 2.79
CA VAL A 175 11.41 -9.61 3.90
C VAL A 175 9.93 -9.56 3.56
N PRO A 176 9.41 -10.55 2.80
CA PRO A 176 7.99 -10.63 2.46
C PRO A 176 7.16 -11.02 3.68
N ILE A 177 6.09 -10.28 3.93
CA ILE A 177 5.17 -10.51 5.05
C ILE A 177 3.74 -10.44 4.50
N LEU A 178 3.05 -11.59 4.49
CA LEU A 178 1.65 -11.63 4.11
C LEU A 178 0.77 -11.36 5.33
N VAL A 179 -0.09 -10.36 5.23
CA VAL A 179 -0.94 -9.89 6.32
C VAL A 179 -2.35 -10.43 6.12
N GLY A 180 -2.82 -11.25 7.07
CA GLY A 180 -4.17 -11.82 7.04
C GLY A 180 -5.26 -10.80 7.39
N ASN A 181 -6.50 -11.27 7.40
CA ASN A 181 -7.64 -10.50 7.89
C ASN A 181 -7.61 -10.47 9.43
N THR A 182 -6.89 -9.50 9.97
CA THR A 182 -6.54 -9.44 11.39
C THR A 182 -7.30 -8.33 12.13
N SER A 183 -6.87 -7.99 13.34
CA SER A 183 -7.48 -6.99 14.23
C SER A 183 -6.49 -5.89 14.61
N THR A 184 -6.98 -4.72 15.00
CA THR A 184 -6.18 -3.61 15.53
C THR A 184 -5.27 -4.02 16.70
N THR A 185 -5.73 -4.94 17.54
CA THR A 185 -4.92 -5.52 18.64
C THR A 185 -3.77 -6.40 18.15
N THR A 186 -3.93 -7.07 17.01
CA THR A 186 -2.89 -7.88 16.39
C THR A 186 -1.93 -7.00 15.59
N GLU A 187 -2.46 -6.00 14.88
CA GLU A 187 -1.69 -4.94 14.22
C GLU A 187 -0.77 -4.24 15.21
N SER A 188 -1.28 -3.85 16.39
CA SER A 188 -0.47 -3.25 17.46
C SER A 188 0.66 -4.17 17.94
N ALA A 189 0.38 -5.46 18.11
CA ALA A 189 1.37 -6.43 18.58
C ALA A 189 2.50 -6.65 17.54
N PHE A 190 2.15 -6.81 16.27
CA PHE A 190 3.15 -6.95 15.20
C PHE A 190 3.84 -5.64 14.87
N GLY A 191 3.14 -4.51 14.94
CA GLY A 191 3.73 -3.18 14.81
C GLY A 191 4.82 -2.97 15.86
N ALA A 192 4.56 -3.32 17.12
CA ALA A 192 5.56 -3.26 18.18
C ALA A 192 6.75 -4.21 17.95
N LEU A 193 6.50 -5.40 17.38
CA LEU A 193 7.57 -6.34 17.02
C LEU A 193 8.43 -5.82 15.85
N LEU A 194 7.83 -5.10 14.91
CA LEU A 194 8.51 -4.56 13.72
C LEU A 194 9.17 -3.20 13.96
N ALA A 195 8.77 -2.46 15.00
CA ALA A 195 9.26 -1.12 15.32
C ALA A 195 10.81 -1.01 15.36
N PRO A 196 11.58 -1.95 15.95
CA PRO A 196 13.04 -1.87 15.93
C PRO A 196 13.65 -1.95 14.52
N TYR A 197 12.98 -2.62 13.58
CA TYR A 197 13.44 -2.67 12.18
C TYR A 197 13.08 -1.38 11.43
N LEU A 198 12.02 -0.70 11.85
CA LEU A 198 11.60 0.59 11.31
C LEU A 198 12.52 1.73 11.78
N GLU A 199 13.03 1.64 13.01
CA GLU A 199 14.02 2.58 13.57
C GLU A 199 15.38 2.52 12.87
N ASP A 200 15.79 1.35 12.38
CA ASP A 200 17.03 1.18 11.61
C ASP A 200 16.95 1.96 10.28
N PRO A 201 17.80 3.00 10.10
CA PRO A 201 17.75 3.89 8.94
C PRO A 201 18.11 3.19 7.62
N THR A 202 18.60 1.96 7.67
CA THR A 202 18.97 1.17 6.49
C THR A 202 17.87 0.23 6.02
N ASN A 203 16.71 0.17 6.70
CA ASN A 203 15.58 -0.64 6.23
C ASN A 203 14.57 0.22 5.47
N ALA A 204 14.01 -0.36 4.40
CA ALA A 204 12.90 0.20 3.64
C ALA A 204 11.64 -0.69 3.80
N PHE A 205 10.45 -0.08 3.70
CA PHE A 205 9.16 -0.75 3.84
C PHE A 205 8.24 -0.38 2.67
N VAL A 206 7.74 -1.41 1.97
CA VAL A 206 6.76 -1.29 0.90
C VAL A 206 5.44 -1.86 1.37
N ILE A 207 4.44 -0.99 1.50
CA ILE A 207 3.13 -1.32 2.04
C ILE A 207 2.15 -1.40 0.87
N SER A 208 1.68 -2.60 0.61
CA SER A 208 0.86 -2.91 -0.55
C SER A 208 -0.61 -2.61 -0.26
N SER A 209 -1.20 -1.65 -0.98
CA SER A 209 -2.62 -1.35 -0.85
C SER A 209 -3.20 -0.64 -2.08
N ASP A 210 -4.23 -1.23 -2.67
CA ASP A 210 -5.27 -0.48 -3.35
C ASP A 210 -6.22 0.16 -2.30
N PHE A 211 -7.03 1.13 -2.73
CA PHE A 211 -8.02 1.82 -1.89
C PHE A 211 -9.43 1.27 -2.18
N CYS A 212 -10.46 2.09 -2.32
CA CYS A 212 -11.82 1.59 -2.49
C CYS A 212 -11.98 0.61 -3.66
N HIS A 213 -12.52 -0.57 -3.37
CA HIS A 213 -13.13 -1.47 -4.33
C HIS A 213 -14.66 -1.25 -4.30
N TRP A 214 -15.16 -0.39 -5.20
CA TRP A 214 -16.57 -0.02 -5.25
C TRP A 214 -17.33 -0.84 -6.29
N GLY A 215 -18.51 -1.33 -5.93
CA GLY A 215 -19.47 -1.96 -6.83
C GLY A 215 -20.13 -3.18 -6.22
N LEU A 216 -21.25 -3.59 -6.83
CA LEU A 216 -22.02 -4.76 -6.41
C LEU A 216 -21.16 -6.04 -6.33
N ARG A 217 -20.19 -6.21 -7.24
CA ARG A 217 -19.27 -7.37 -7.26
C ARG A 217 -18.37 -7.45 -6.03
N PHE A 218 -18.08 -6.31 -5.40
CA PHE A 218 -17.28 -6.23 -4.17
C PHE A 218 -18.15 -6.22 -2.91
N ARG A 219 -19.48 -6.26 -3.07
CA ARG A 219 -20.46 -6.09 -1.97
C ARG A 219 -20.24 -4.79 -1.19
N TYR A 220 -19.79 -3.74 -1.90
CA TYR A 220 -19.57 -2.43 -1.31
C TYR A 220 -20.05 -1.33 -2.26
N THR A 221 -21.13 -0.65 -1.88
CA THR A 221 -21.77 0.40 -2.68
C THR A 221 -22.05 1.65 -1.84
N TYR A 222 -21.17 1.95 -0.88
CA TYR A 222 -21.31 3.13 -0.03
C TYR A 222 -21.32 4.41 -0.87
N TYR A 223 -22.23 5.31 -0.56
CA TYR A 223 -22.50 6.52 -1.32
C TYR A 223 -22.82 7.69 -0.40
N LEU A 224 -22.20 8.82 -0.70
CA LEU A 224 -22.30 10.09 0.02
C LEU A 224 -23.12 11.09 -0.80
N PRO A 225 -24.39 11.33 -0.44
CA PRO A 225 -25.24 12.28 -1.16
C PRO A 225 -24.77 13.74 -1.02
N GLU A 226 -24.00 14.04 0.03
CA GLU A 226 -23.45 15.36 0.34
C GLU A 226 -22.00 15.55 -0.16
N ALA A 227 -21.48 14.60 -0.96
CA ALA A 227 -20.16 14.76 -1.57
C ALA A 227 -20.09 16.03 -2.45
N PRO A 228 -18.92 16.67 -2.61
CA PRO A 228 -18.79 17.84 -3.47
C PRO A 228 -19.20 17.55 -4.93
N LYS A 229 -19.90 18.50 -5.55
CA LYS A 229 -20.28 18.48 -6.97
C LYS A 229 -20.02 19.85 -7.65
N PRO A 230 -19.14 19.94 -8.67
CA PRO A 230 -18.35 18.84 -9.20
C PRO A 230 -17.30 18.37 -8.19
N GLY A 231 -17.02 17.07 -8.18
CA GLY A 231 -15.91 16.49 -7.43
C GLY A 231 -14.55 16.78 -8.07
N PRO A 232 -13.46 16.26 -7.48
CA PRO A 232 -12.11 16.48 -8.01
C PRO A 232 -11.92 15.81 -9.37
N ARG A 233 -11.23 16.49 -10.29
CA ARG A 233 -10.80 15.90 -11.56
C ARG A 233 -9.55 15.05 -11.34
N LEU A 234 -9.67 13.75 -11.54
CA LEU A 234 -8.54 12.83 -11.43
C LEU A 234 -7.64 12.90 -12.67
N PRO A 235 -6.33 12.61 -12.51
CA PRO A 235 -5.65 12.21 -11.27
C PRO A 235 -5.30 13.41 -10.36
N LEU A 236 -5.29 13.21 -9.04
CA LEU A 236 -4.83 14.23 -8.07
C LEU A 236 -3.37 14.03 -7.71
N SER A 237 -2.66 15.15 -7.57
CA SER A 237 -1.28 15.23 -7.12
C SER A 237 -1.19 15.70 -5.67
N SER A 238 0.01 15.69 -5.10
CA SER A 238 0.27 15.98 -3.67
C SER A 238 -0.36 17.27 -3.14
N ASP A 239 -0.43 18.32 -3.94
CA ASP A 239 -1.00 19.64 -3.59
C ASP A 239 -2.51 19.60 -3.32
N ALA A 240 -3.21 18.62 -3.88
CA ALA A 240 -4.66 18.44 -3.73
C ALA A 240 -5.02 17.28 -2.80
N LEU A 241 -4.03 16.63 -2.20
CA LEU A 241 -4.20 15.46 -1.31
C LEU A 241 -3.91 15.83 0.13
N PRO A 242 -4.54 15.16 1.12
CA PRO A 242 -4.26 15.40 2.52
C PRO A 242 -2.78 15.22 2.83
N GLN A 243 -2.16 16.21 3.45
CA GLN A 243 -0.80 16.16 3.95
C GLN A 243 -0.77 16.17 5.48
N PRO A 244 0.29 15.66 6.10
CA PRO A 244 0.44 15.77 7.54
C PRO A 244 0.46 17.22 8.02
N GLY A 245 -0.36 17.53 9.03
CA GLY A 245 -0.46 18.87 9.61
C GLY A 245 -1.44 19.80 8.91
N ASP A 246 -2.12 19.36 7.86
CA ASP A 246 -3.21 20.12 7.23
C ASP A 246 -4.29 20.49 8.26
N SER A 247 -4.74 21.74 8.23
CA SER A 247 -5.70 22.28 9.20
C SER A 247 -7.14 21.77 8.99
N ASP A 248 -7.43 21.16 7.85
CA ASP A 248 -8.77 20.69 7.47
C ASP A 248 -8.92 19.15 7.54
N ILE A 249 -7.94 18.41 8.08
CA ILE A 249 -7.97 16.94 8.20
C ILE A 249 -9.28 16.44 8.83
N ASP A 250 -9.68 17.01 9.97
CA ASP A 250 -10.88 16.56 10.67
C ASP A 250 -12.15 16.84 9.84
N ALA A 251 -12.23 17.97 9.16
CA ALA A 251 -13.34 18.28 8.26
C ALA A 251 -13.40 17.29 7.07
N LYS A 252 -12.26 16.87 6.51
CA LYS A 252 -12.21 15.85 5.47
C LYS A 252 -12.73 14.50 5.99
N ILE A 253 -12.32 14.09 7.19
CA ILE A 253 -12.78 12.84 7.81
C ILE A 253 -14.30 12.89 8.07
N GLU A 254 -14.80 13.98 8.65
CA GLU A 254 -16.22 14.17 8.96
C GLU A 254 -17.10 14.15 7.70
N SER A 255 -16.61 14.67 6.58
CA SER A 255 -17.35 14.70 5.30
C SER A 255 -17.75 13.33 4.76
N ALA A 256 -17.08 12.26 5.21
CA ALA A 256 -17.34 10.89 4.76
C ALA A 256 -18.26 10.10 5.69
N THR A 257 -18.80 10.70 6.75
CA THR A 257 -19.52 9.96 7.81
C THR A 257 -21.01 9.76 7.56
N THR A 258 -21.62 10.55 6.67
CA THR A 258 -23.07 10.61 6.45
C THR A 258 -23.51 9.99 5.12
N GLY A 259 -23.16 8.72 4.89
CA GLY A 259 -23.50 7.96 3.67
C GLY A 259 -24.44 6.78 3.90
N HIS A 260 -24.79 6.11 2.81
CA HIS A 260 -25.59 4.87 2.79
C HIS A 260 -25.18 3.95 1.64
N HIS A 261 -25.56 2.67 1.70
CA HIS A 261 -25.27 1.73 0.61
C HIS A 261 -26.38 1.73 -0.45
N LEU A 262 -25.99 1.95 -1.71
CA LEU A 262 -26.89 1.85 -2.86
C LEU A 262 -27.27 0.41 -3.14
N GLN A 263 -28.52 0.22 -3.55
CA GLN A 263 -29.08 -1.02 -4.07
C GLN A 263 -29.09 -1.00 -5.61
N ARG A 264 -29.10 -2.18 -6.23
CA ARG A 264 -29.09 -2.33 -7.72
C ARG A 264 -30.15 -1.49 -8.45
N ARG A 265 -31.29 -1.24 -7.82
CA ARG A 265 -32.41 -0.48 -8.40
C ARG A 265 -32.27 1.03 -8.25
N ASP A 266 -31.34 1.49 -7.40
CA ASP A 266 -31.18 2.91 -7.11
C ASP A 266 -30.60 3.63 -8.32
N ARG A 267 -30.93 4.91 -8.44
CA ARG A 267 -30.51 5.78 -9.54
C ARG A 267 -30.05 7.09 -8.94
N ILE A 268 -28.90 7.57 -9.38
CA ILE A 268 -28.35 8.85 -8.94
C ILE A 268 -29.02 9.97 -9.72
N HIS A 269 -29.66 10.90 -9.01
CA HIS A 269 -30.30 12.05 -9.64
C HIS A 269 -29.27 13.05 -10.16
N SER A 270 -29.61 13.78 -11.23
CA SER A 270 -28.70 14.74 -11.86
C SER A 270 -28.26 15.90 -10.95
N GLN A 271 -28.98 16.17 -9.85
CA GLN A 271 -28.60 17.17 -8.86
C GLN A 271 -27.66 16.60 -7.78
N GLN A 272 -27.60 15.29 -7.61
CA GLN A 272 -26.74 14.62 -6.62
C GLN A 272 -25.35 14.36 -7.19
N PRO A 273 -24.32 14.20 -6.35
CA PRO A 273 -22.99 13.77 -6.77
C PRO A 273 -23.05 12.42 -7.47
N THR A 274 -22.29 12.23 -8.52
CA THR A 274 -22.09 10.93 -9.14
C THR A 274 -21.35 9.98 -8.19
N ILE A 275 -21.41 8.68 -8.49
CA ILE A 275 -20.78 7.65 -7.64
C ILE A 275 -19.28 7.89 -7.50
N HIS A 276 -18.58 8.20 -8.60
CA HIS A 276 -17.15 8.45 -8.56
C HIS A 276 -16.78 9.71 -7.75
N GLU A 277 -17.61 10.76 -7.75
CA GLU A 277 -17.40 11.93 -6.88
C GLU A 277 -17.50 11.54 -5.39
N SER A 278 -18.51 10.73 -5.04
CA SER A 278 -18.63 10.16 -3.70
C SER A 278 -17.43 9.27 -3.32
N ILE A 279 -16.92 8.45 -4.24
CA ILE A 279 -15.74 7.60 -3.99
C ILE A 279 -14.54 8.45 -3.60
N SER A 280 -14.31 9.54 -4.34
CA SER A 280 -13.20 10.44 -4.04
C SER A 280 -13.31 11.03 -2.64
N THR A 281 -14.50 11.37 -2.16
CA THR A 281 -14.69 11.92 -0.81
C THR A 281 -14.26 10.95 0.29
N PHE A 282 -14.75 9.71 0.31
CA PHE A 282 -14.39 8.79 1.39
C PHE A 282 -12.99 8.18 1.24
N ASP A 283 -12.43 8.09 0.02
CA ASP A 283 -11.02 7.76 -0.16
C ASP A 283 -10.12 8.88 0.40
N ILE A 284 -10.42 10.15 0.08
CA ILE A 284 -9.67 11.29 0.62
C ILE A 284 -9.81 11.38 2.14
N ALA A 285 -10.99 11.09 2.70
CA ALA A 285 -11.16 10.99 4.14
C ALA A 285 -10.30 9.88 4.77
N THR A 286 -10.19 8.73 4.09
CA THR A 286 -9.33 7.63 4.52
C THR A 286 -7.85 8.04 4.47
N MET A 287 -7.42 8.72 3.40
CA MET A 287 -6.07 9.29 3.30
C MET A 287 -5.80 10.32 4.41
N ALA A 288 -6.77 11.20 4.69
CA ALA A 288 -6.67 12.18 5.77
C ALA A 288 -6.50 11.51 7.14
N ALA A 289 -7.23 10.41 7.39
CA ALA A 289 -7.08 9.62 8.60
C ALA A 289 -5.68 9.01 8.74
N ILE A 290 -5.10 8.49 7.65
CA ILE A 290 -3.71 8.00 7.62
C ILE A 290 -2.70 9.14 7.85
N ALA A 291 -2.94 10.31 7.25
CA ALA A 291 -2.08 11.50 7.40
C ALA A 291 -2.02 12.05 8.83
N THR A 292 -2.98 11.70 9.70
CA THR A 292 -2.89 12.00 11.15
C THR A 292 -1.75 11.24 11.83
N GLY A 293 -1.30 10.13 11.25
CA GLY A 293 -0.33 9.22 11.86
C GLY A 293 -0.90 8.37 13.00
N LYS A 294 -2.20 8.50 13.34
CA LYS A 294 -2.83 7.81 14.47
C LYS A 294 -3.59 6.59 14.00
N THR A 295 -3.19 5.41 14.50
CA THR A 295 -3.80 4.13 14.11
C THR A 295 -5.28 4.08 14.47
N SER A 296 -5.68 4.74 15.58
CA SER A 296 -7.08 4.85 16.00
C SER A 296 -7.95 5.64 15.03
N ARG A 297 -7.46 6.75 14.48
CA ARG A 297 -8.21 7.58 13.51
C ARG A 297 -8.41 6.84 12.20
N PHE A 298 -7.39 6.10 11.76
CA PHE A 298 -7.52 5.24 10.58
C PHE A 298 -8.55 4.12 10.79
N ALA A 299 -8.50 3.41 11.93
CA ALA A 299 -9.48 2.38 12.26
C ALA A 299 -10.93 2.93 12.31
N GLU A 300 -11.14 4.06 12.99
CA GLU A 300 -12.44 4.73 13.09
C GLU A 300 -13.00 5.13 11.70
N SER A 301 -12.15 5.64 10.81
CA SER A 301 -12.54 5.99 9.43
C SER A 301 -13.04 4.77 8.65
N LEU A 302 -12.34 3.63 8.77
CA LEU A 302 -12.75 2.38 8.13
C LEU A 302 -14.03 1.80 8.75
N GLU A 303 -14.17 1.84 10.07
CA GLU A 303 -15.39 1.39 10.77
C GLU A 303 -16.62 2.21 10.36
N THR A 304 -16.44 3.52 10.20
CA THR A 304 -17.53 4.44 9.86
C THR A 304 -17.99 4.30 8.41
N THR A 305 -17.04 4.19 7.48
CA THR A 305 -17.32 4.18 6.04
C THR A 305 -17.48 2.77 5.45
N GLY A 306 -16.94 1.76 6.13
CA GLY A 306 -16.77 0.42 5.59
C GLY A 306 -15.81 0.35 4.39
N ASN A 307 -14.99 1.38 4.14
CA ASN A 307 -14.18 1.48 2.93
C ASN A 307 -13.33 0.22 2.71
N THR A 308 -13.37 -0.30 1.49
CA THR A 308 -12.78 -1.60 1.11
C THR A 308 -11.29 -1.51 0.76
N VAL A 309 -10.53 -0.75 1.55
CA VAL A 309 -9.06 -0.69 1.44
C VAL A 309 -8.49 -2.08 1.69
N CYS A 310 -7.93 -2.70 0.65
CA CYS A 310 -7.45 -4.09 0.72
C CYS A 310 -6.23 -4.23 1.65
N GLY A 311 -5.32 -3.24 1.63
CA GLY A 311 -4.14 -3.17 2.48
C GLY A 311 -4.36 -2.50 3.83
N ARG A 312 -5.61 -2.40 4.33
CA ARG A 312 -5.91 -1.79 5.63
C ARG A 312 -5.08 -2.39 6.78
N HIS A 313 -4.86 -3.70 6.77
CA HIS A 313 -4.11 -4.38 7.82
C HIS A 313 -2.58 -4.14 7.69
N PRO A 314 -1.95 -4.28 6.51
CA PRO A 314 -0.58 -3.81 6.29
C PRO A 314 -0.35 -2.35 6.73
N ILE A 315 -1.26 -1.44 6.37
CA ILE A 315 -1.19 -0.03 6.78
C ILE A 315 -1.30 0.08 8.31
N GLY A 316 -2.27 -0.59 8.93
CA GLY A 316 -2.45 -0.60 10.39
C GLY A 316 -1.24 -1.13 11.16
N VAL A 317 -0.61 -2.23 10.70
CA VAL A 317 0.63 -2.76 11.29
C VAL A 317 1.74 -1.71 11.32
N ILE A 318 1.92 -0.98 10.21
CA ILE A 318 3.04 -0.04 10.06
C ILE A 318 2.75 1.28 10.76
N MET A 319 1.50 1.75 10.73
CA MET A 319 1.09 2.88 11.57
C MET A 319 1.33 2.58 13.06
N ALA A 320 0.96 1.38 13.52
CA ALA A 320 1.24 0.97 14.90
C ALA A 320 2.73 0.83 15.21
N ALA A 321 3.54 0.39 14.23
CA ALA A 321 5.00 0.37 14.38
C ALA A 321 5.56 1.78 14.52
N ILE A 322 5.12 2.73 13.69
CA ILE A 322 5.51 4.14 13.74
C ILE A 322 5.14 4.75 15.10
N GLU A 323 3.90 4.58 15.55
CA GLU A 323 3.46 5.05 16.87
C GLU A 323 4.36 4.50 17.99
N LYS A 324 4.81 3.25 17.87
CA LYS A 324 5.67 2.62 18.87
C LYS A 324 7.07 3.24 18.93
N THR A 325 7.60 3.76 17.82
CA THR A 325 8.91 4.44 17.79
C THR A 325 8.90 5.81 18.47
N GLY A 326 7.72 6.41 18.66
CA GLY A 326 7.60 7.77 19.22
C GLY A 326 8.16 8.88 18.32
N LYS A 327 8.53 8.58 17.07
CA LYS A 327 9.12 9.55 16.12
C LYS A 327 8.15 10.58 15.54
N GLN A 328 6.86 10.48 15.86
CA GLN A 328 5.87 11.51 15.53
C GLN A 328 6.00 12.68 16.52
N GLU A 329 6.92 13.61 16.26
CA GLU A 329 7.04 14.84 17.06
C GLU A 329 5.82 15.75 16.85
N GLY A 330 5.28 16.33 17.92
CA GLY A 330 4.18 17.31 17.85
C GLY A 330 2.80 16.75 17.47
N GLY A 331 2.65 15.44 17.29
CA GLY A 331 1.36 14.80 16.99
C GLY A 331 0.89 14.97 15.54
N THR A 332 1.75 15.48 14.66
CA THR A 332 1.57 15.46 13.20
C THR A 332 1.99 14.10 12.65
N GLY A 333 1.20 13.53 11.73
CA GLY A 333 1.58 12.28 11.06
C GLY A 333 2.79 12.46 10.13
N ILE A 334 3.17 11.38 9.44
CA ILE A 334 4.37 11.35 8.60
C ILE A 334 4.13 10.84 7.18
N PHE A 335 2.90 10.45 6.84
CA PHE A 335 2.54 9.96 5.51
C PHE A 335 2.15 11.11 4.60
N HIS A 336 2.95 11.32 3.55
CA HIS A 336 2.69 12.28 2.49
C HIS A 336 2.09 11.57 1.28
N PHE A 337 0.90 11.99 0.87
CA PHE A 337 0.22 11.43 -0.30
C PHE A 337 0.70 12.13 -1.57
N ALA A 338 1.22 11.35 -2.53
CA ALA A 338 1.81 11.86 -3.76
C ALA A 338 0.86 11.79 -4.96
N ARG A 339 -0.02 10.78 -4.98
CA ARG A 339 -0.90 10.52 -6.12
C ARG A 339 -2.19 9.80 -5.72
N TYR A 340 -3.30 10.18 -6.34
CA TYR A 340 -4.57 9.46 -6.28
C TYR A 340 -5.20 9.34 -7.66
N GLU A 341 -5.57 8.11 -8.03
CA GLU A 341 -6.20 7.76 -9.29
C GLU A 341 -7.32 6.75 -9.06
N ARG A 342 -8.10 6.47 -10.12
CA ARG A 342 -9.11 5.41 -10.10
C ARG A 342 -9.23 4.76 -11.47
N SER A 343 -9.68 3.50 -11.47
CA SER A 343 -9.79 2.71 -12.70
C SER A 343 -10.83 3.21 -13.71
N ALA A 344 -11.91 3.85 -13.25
CA ALA A 344 -12.96 4.42 -14.09
C ALA A 344 -13.87 5.39 -13.30
N ASP A 345 -14.32 6.49 -13.93
CA ASP A 345 -15.33 7.39 -13.37
C ASP A 345 -16.75 6.82 -13.55
N ILE A 346 -17.13 5.93 -12.64
CA ILE A 346 -18.42 5.24 -12.68
C ILE A 346 -19.59 6.15 -12.29
N THR A 347 -20.75 5.91 -12.88
CA THR A 347 -21.97 6.71 -12.64
C THR A 347 -23.22 5.85 -12.41
N ASP A 348 -23.20 4.57 -12.77
CA ASP A 348 -24.30 3.63 -12.54
C ASP A 348 -23.93 2.60 -11.45
N VAL A 349 -24.93 2.14 -10.70
CA VAL A 349 -24.73 1.15 -9.62
C VAL A 349 -24.29 -0.22 -10.13
N SER A 350 -24.56 -0.52 -11.40
CA SER A 350 -24.08 -1.74 -12.06
C SER A 350 -22.60 -1.72 -12.43
N ASP A 351 -21.98 -0.53 -12.42
CA ASP A 351 -20.54 -0.37 -12.68
C ASP A 351 -19.69 -0.77 -11.45
N SER A 352 -18.38 -0.77 -11.63
CA SER A 352 -17.43 -0.95 -10.54
C SER A 352 -16.10 -0.25 -10.83
N SER A 353 -15.43 0.20 -9.78
CA SER A 353 -14.11 0.83 -9.88
C SER A 353 -13.21 0.40 -8.73
N VAL A 354 -11.91 0.56 -8.95
CA VAL A 354 -10.88 0.43 -7.90
C VAL A 354 -10.08 1.72 -7.85
N SER A 355 -9.79 2.19 -6.65
CA SER A 355 -8.97 3.39 -6.40
C SER A 355 -7.51 3.05 -6.11
N TYR A 356 -6.60 3.91 -6.56
CA TYR A 356 -5.15 3.71 -6.44
C TYR A 356 -4.52 4.92 -5.77
N VAL A 357 -3.61 4.68 -4.83
CA VAL A 357 -2.96 5.73 -4.04
C VAL A 357 -1.47 5.45 -3.95
N SER A 358 -0.67 6.50 -4.06
CA SER A 358 0.74 6.48 -3.70
C SER A 358 1.04 7.44 -2.57
N ALA A 359 1.74 6.96 -1.56
CA ALA A 359 2.22 7.77 -0.44
C ALA A 359 3.63 7.33 -0.03
N PHE A 360 4.33 8.19 0.70
CA PHE A 360 5.60 7.89 1.32
C PHE A 360 5.68 8.47 2.73
N ALA A 361 6.61 7.96 3.55
CA ALA A 361 6.90 8.54 4.86
C ALA A 361 8.40 8.67 5.11
N VAL A 362 8.75 9.75 5.81
CA VAL A 362 10.10 10.08 6.28
C VAL A 362 10.15 9.80 7.79
N LEU A 363 11.23 9.15 8.25
CA LEU A 363 11.39 8.62 9.61
C LEU A 363 12.71 8.97 10.29
#